data_AF-A0A2M8AIG9-F1
#
_entry.id   AF-A0A2M8AIG9-F1
#
_cell.length_a   1.000
_cell.length_b   1.000
_cell.length_c   1.000
_cell.angle_alpha   90.00
_cell.angle_beta   90.00
_cell.angle_gamma   90.00
#
_symmetry.space_group_name_H-M   'P 1'
#
loop_
_entity.id
_entity.type
_entity.pdbx_description
1 polymer ?
#
loop_
_entity_poly.entity_id
_entity_poly.type
_entity_poly.pdbx_seq_one_letter_code
_entity_poly.pdbx_strand_id
1 'polypeptide(L)'
;MKENIDLFTNLLEKKYGVWNRNKALFGTTPYGKVASDLSISSSQFSKLLYGTATEGMYERTLNNINRLIERQSIEKAYEETQLVINKSKTAYRKRIYFFSILFLGIGLITSYLFDFNHFAFKLSDYEKHPLKSYFYPESSMFFDSPFIYNNAISENCPCSGFEGKWKLSESFKLPLPGMKKPGLYYQAKSADMIIRCSNLFDSYIDKGHGMMGYEHLKSEIWIDTKQEPLVPQYFNPSSKVFTESFKQLNFESDPRFKKIADLAAFNVNMFKIHGDSITRNAELTGRLAIDVNKKLAKKYNIDIGYIVKNVLGDLIKASCKTTFNPFCNPNDLSEGISKISFDCVYTINEENLGLNEGYPYTKSYLFKDQVFSDYLPCECEDN
;
A
#
# COMPACT_ATOMS: atom_id res chain seq x y z
N MET A 1 68.99 37.59 3.88
CA MET A 1 68.39 38.91 4.23
C MET A 1 68.15 39.79 3.00
N LYS A 2 69.17 40.09 2.18
CA LYS A 2 68.99 40.84 0.91
C LYS A 2 67.98 40.17 -0.04
N GLU A 3 68.08 38.85 -0.19
CA GLU A 3 67.15 38.02 -0.96
C GLU A 3 65.68 38.15 -0.51
N ASN A 4 65.42 38.20 0.80
CA ASN A 4 64.07 38.34 1.34
C ASN A 4 63.48 39.74 1.09
N ILE A 5 64.33 40.77 1.06
CA ILE A 5 63.91 42.14 0.73
C ILE A 5 63.52 42.19 -0.75
N ASP A 6 64.40 41.68 -1.62
CA ASP A 6 64.19 41.69 -3.08
C ASP A 6 62.92 40.90 -3.46
N LEU A 7 62.71 39.73 -2.85
CA LEU A 7 61.51 38.93 -3.05
C LEU A 7 60.25 39.67 -2.58
N PHE A 8 60.31 40.31 -1.40
CA PHE A 8 59.20 41.07 -0.86
C PHE A 8 58.84 42.28 -1.74
N THR A 9 59.83 43.03 -2.20
CA THR A 9 59.61 44.18 -3.10
C THR A 9 59.08 43.73 -4.47
N ASN A 10 59.57 42.62 -5.03
CA ASN A 10 59.08 42.10 -6.30
C ASN A 10 57.60 41.69 -6.25
N LEU A 11 57.17 41.06 -5.16
CA LEU A 11 55.76 40.69 -4.97
C LEU A 11 54.87 41.92 -4.78
N LEU A 12 55.38 42.94 -4.09
CA LEU A 12 54.70 44.23 -3.95
C LEU A 12 54.52 44.92 -5.29
N GLU A 13 55.57 44.94 -6.12
CA GLU A 13 55.49 45.50 -7.47
C GLU A 13 54.53 44.70 -8.37
N LYS A 14 54.53 43.38 -8.26
CA LYS A 14 53.59 42.52 -8.99
C LYS A 14 52.13 42.80 -8.62
N LYS A 15 51.84 43.09 -7.35
CA LYS A 15 50.48 43.32 -6.85
C LYS A 15 50.00 44.77 -7.06
N TYR A 16 50.85 45.74 -6.75
CA TYR A 16 50.48 47.14 -6.61
C TYR A 16 51.12 48.05 -7.68
N GLY A 17 52.13 47.58 -8.40
CA GLY A 17 52.89 48.34 -9.41
C GLY A 17 54.24 48.85 -8.90
N VAL A 18 55.02 49.43 -9.82
CA VAL A 18 56.43 49.83 -9.63
C VAL A 18 56.66 50.64 -8.34
N TRP A 19 57.76 50.36 -7.65
CA TRP A 19 58.11 51.00 -6.38
C TRP A 19 58.63 52.43 -6.59
N ASN A 20 57.93 53.42 -6.03
CA ASN A 20 58.38 54.81 -5.99
C ASN A 20 58.82 55.17 -4.57
N ARG A 21 60.12 55.04 -4.31
CA ARG A 21 60.71 55.29 -2.98
C ARG A 21 60.58 56.73 -2.51
N ASN A 22 60.72 57.71 -3.42
CA ASN A 22 60.66 59.13 -3.06
C ASN A 22 59.27 59.58 -2.61
N LYS A 23 58.22 58.89 -3.07
CA LYS A 23 56.82 59.19 -2.73
C LYS A 23 56.18 58.20 -1.77
N ALA A 24 56.92 57.18 -1.32
CA ALA A 24 56.42 56.10 -0.49
C ALA A 24 55.18 55.38 -1.08
N LEU A 25 55.24 55.04 -2.38
CA LEU A 25 54.15 54.36 -3.11
C LEU A 25 54.65 53.07 -3.78
N PHE A 26 53.74 52.10 -3.94
CA PHE A 26 53.84 51.05 -4.95
C PHE A 26 52.72 51.28 -5.97
N GLY A 27 53.10 51.56 -7.23
CA GLY A 27 52.18 52.11 -8.23
C GLY A 27 51.51 53.39 -7.72
N THR A 28 50.19 53.36 -7.58
CA THR A 28 49.39 54.46 -6.99
C THR A 28 49.05 54.25 -5.51
N THR A 29 49.48 53.14 -4.92
CA THR A 29 49.07 52.72 -3.56
C THR A 29 50.09 53.18 -2.51
N PRO A 30 49.70 53.94 -1.48
CA PRO A 30 50.62 54.39 -0.44
C PRO A 30 50.99 53.28 0.55
N TYR A 31 52.19 53.35 1.13
CA TYR A 31 52.71 52.33 2.06
C TYR A 31 51.74 51.99 3.20
N GLY A 32 51.04 52.99 3.76
CA GLY A 32 50.06 52.75 4.82
C GLY A 32 48.92 51.83 4.36
N LYS A 33 48.45 51.99 3.12
CA LYS A 33 47.40 51.14 2.54
C LYS A 33 47.95 49.75 2.22
N VAL A 34 49.15 49.66 1.68
CA VAL A 34 49.83 48.37 1.45
C VAL A 34 50.02 47.60 2.77
N ALA A 35 50.47 48.26 3.83
CA ALA A 35 50.62 47.64 5.15
C ALA A 35 49.29 47.12 5.69
N SER A 36 48.23 47.93 5.56
CA SER A 36 46.87 47.55 5.95
C SER A 36 46.38 46.33 5.17
N ASP A 37 46.57 46.28 3.86
CA ASP A 37 46.15 45.15 3.04
C ASP A 37 46.91 43.87 3.41
N LEU A 38 48.19 43.99 3.75
CA LEU A 38 49.03 42.89 4.25
C LEU A 38 48.75 42.51 5.71
N SER A 39 47.82 43.21 6.38
CA SER A 39 47.47 43.02 7.79
C SER A 39 48.66 43.18 8.75
N ILE A 40 49.54 44.16 8.47
CA ILE A 40 50.68 44.51 9.32
C ILE A 40 50.71 45.99 9.63
N SER A 41 51.41 46.38 10.70
CA SER A 41 51.60 47.80 11.03
C SER A 41 52.54 48.49 10.04
N SER A 42 52.36 49.80 9.85
CA SER A 42 53.28 50.59 9.01
C SER A 42 54.73 50.52 9.48
N SER A 43 54.95 50.42 10.80
CA SER A 43 56.29 50.20 11.40
C SER A 43 56.90 48.87 10.97
N GLN A 44 56.13 47.77 11.01
CA GLN A 44 56.59 46.47 10.53
C GLN A 44 56.85 46.47 9.03
N PHE A 45 56.00 47.14 8.25
CA PHE A 45 56.20 47.31 6.80
C PHE A 45 57.49 48.06 6.49
N SER A 46 57.80 49.14 7.20
CA SER A 46 59.09 49.83 7.06
C SER A 46 60.28 48.94 7.43
N LYS A 47 60.18 48.13 8.50
CA LYS A 47 61.25 47.18 8.89
C LYS A 47 61.51 46.15 7.79
N LEU A 48 60.47 45.67 7.11
CA LEU A 48 60.58 44.73 6.00
C LEU A 48 61.20 45.37 4.75
N LEU A 49 60.88 46.64 4.45
CA LEU A 49 61.47 47.35 3.32
C LEU A 49 62.95 47.70 3.54
N TYR A 50 63.32 48.06 4.77
CA TYR A 50 64.67 48.54 5.09
C TYR A 50 65.60 47.47 5.67
N GLY A 51 65.18 46.19 5.65
CA GLY A 51 66.06 45.07 6.00
C GLY A 51 66.27 44.83 7.49
N THR A 52 65.49 45.46 8.37
CA THR A 52 65.62 45.30 9.84
C THR A 52 64.56 44.38 10.44
N ALA A 53 63.79 43.68 9.60
CA ALA A 53 62.81 42.69 10.03
C ALA A 53 63.45 41.32 10.28
N THR A 54 62.84 40.52 11.16
CA THR A 54 63.27 39.14 11.40
C THR A 54 62.81 38.23 10.25
N GLU A 55 63.44 37.06 10.11
CA GLU A 55 63.10 36.08 9.08
C GLU A 55 61.62 35.65 9.14
N GLY A 56 61.10 35.35 10.34
CA GLY A 56 59.69 35.02 10.53
C GLY A 56 58.71 36.18 10.29
N MET A 57 59.18 37.44 10.17
CA MET A 57 58.34 38.55 9.68
C MET A 57 58.25 38.54 8.15
N TYR A 58 59.33 38.22 7.45
CA TYR A 58 59.30 38.06 5.99
C TYR A 58 58.40 36.92 5.58
N GLU A 59 58.58 35.74 6.17
CA GLU A 59 57.80 34.53 5.81
C GLU A 59 56.29 34.78 5.89
N ARG A 60 55.81 35.34 7.02
CA ARG A 60 54.39 35.65 7.22
C ARG A 60 53.87 36.69 6.22
N THR A 61 54.67 37.72 5.93
CA THR A 61 54.23 38.80 5.04
C THR A 61 54.28 38.38 3.57
N LEU A 62 55.26 37.57 3.18
CA LEU A 62 55.37 36.95 1.85
C LEU A 62 54.17 36.05 1.55
N ASN A 63 53.73 35.26 2.54
CA ASN A 63 52.50 34.47 2.41
C ASN A 63 51.25 35.34 2.27
N ASN A 64 51.16 36.44 3.04
CA ASN A 64 50.02 37.35 2.94
C ASN A 64 49.93 38.01 1.55
N ILE A 65 51.04 38.48 0.98
CA ILE A 65 51.00 39.11 -0.34
C ILE A 65 50.68 38.10 -1.46
N ASN A 66 51.19 36.87 -1.38
CA ASN A 66 50.86 35.83 -2.35
C ASN A 66 49.35 35.51 -2.33
N ARG A 67 48.75 35.41 -1.14
CA ARG A 67 47.29 35.24 -1.00
C ARG A 67 46.50 36.40 -1.62
N LEU A 68 46.97 37.63 -1.49
CA LEU A 68 46.33 38.79 -2.12
C LEU A 68 46.43 38.78 -3.65
N ILE A 69 47.54 38.29 -4.20
CA ILE A 69 47.72 38.14 -5.66
C ILE A 69 46.78 37.05 -6.18
N GLU A 70 46.77 35.88 -5.53
CA GLU A 70 45.91 34.75 -5.90
C GLU A 70 44.42 35.13 -5.85
N ARG A 71 43.98 35.78 -4.77
CA ARG A 71 42.59 36.26 -4.65
C ARG A 71 42.16 37.16 -5.81
N GLN A 72 43.03 38.06 -6.26
CA GLN A 72 42.72 38.93 -7.40
C GLN A 72 42.59 38.16 -8.72
N SER A 73 43.39 37.11 -8.93
CA SER A 73 43.23 36.25 -10.10
C SER A 73 41.91 35.47 -10.08
N ILE A 74 41.49 35.00 -8.91
CA ILE A 74 40.21 34.28 -8.72
C ILE A 74 39.02 35.23 -8.96
N GLU A 75 39.07 36.44 -8.41
CA GLU A 75 38.00 37.44 -8.60
C GLU A 75 37.83 37.81 -10.08
N LYS A 76 38.92 38.01 -10.83
CA LYS A 76 38.85 38.24 -12.29
C LYS A 76 38.24 37.05 -13.04
N ALA A 77 38.68 35.83 -12.75
CA ALA A 77 38.13 34.63 -13.41
C ALA A 77 36.64 34.42 -13.10
N TYR A 78 36.20 34.77 -11.88
CA TYR A 78 34.80 34.71 -11.49
C TYR A 78 33.93 35.71 -12.26
N GLU A 79 34.39 36.96 -12.40
CA GLU A 79 33.68 38.00 -13.16
C GLU A 79 33.51 37.61 -14.63
N GLU A 80 34.56 37.07 -15.27
CA GLU A 80 34.51 36.58 -16.65
C GLU A 80 33.50 35.43 -16.81
N THR A 81 33.45 34.51 -15.83
CA THR A 81 32.53 33.36 -15.86
C THR A 81 31.06 33.79 -15.71
N GLN A 82 30.77 34.78 -14.87
CA GLN A 82 29.40 35.28 -14.67
C GLN A 82 28.81 35.92 -15.94
N LEU A 83 29.63 36.60 -16.74
CA LEU A 83 29.20 37.20 -18.01
C LEU A 83 28.77 36.14 -19.05
N VAL A 84 29.43 34.98 -19.07
CA VAL A 84 29.11 33.86 -19.97
C VAL A 84 27.81 33.17 -19.54
N ILE A 85 27.62 32.93 -18.24
CA ILE A 85 26.43 32.26 -17.69
C ILE A 85 25.15 33.07 -17.94
N ASN A 86 25.22 34.41 -17.81
CA ASN A 86 24.04 35.26 -18.03
C ASN A 86 23.58 35.27 -19.49
N LYS A 87 24.50 35.15 -20.47
CA LYS A 87 24.13 35.01 -21.89
C LYS A 87 23.45 33.66 -22.17
N SER A 88 23.87 32.56 -21.55
CA SER A 88 23.31 31.23 -21.81
C SER A 88 21.91 31.01 -21.20
N LYS A 89 21.65 31.57 -20.00
CA LYS A 89 20.34 31.45 -19.31
C LYS A 89 19.17 31.99 -20.15
N THR A 90 19.40 33.06 -20.90
CA THR A 90 18.35 33.73 -21.70
C THR A 90 17.91 32.89 -22.90
N ALA A 91 18.82 32.14 -23.52
CA ALA A 91 18.52 31.24 -24.63
C ALA A 91 17.82 29.95 -24.17
N TYR A 92 18.21 29.42 -23.00
CA TYR A 92 17.62 28.22 -22.42
C TYR A 92 16.16 28.41 -21.99
N ARG A 93 15.83 29.58 -21.41
CA ARG A 93 14.46 29.90 -20.98
C ARG A 93 13.46 29.91 -22.14
N LYS A 94 13.86 30.40 -23.31
CA LYS A 94 13.02 30.40 -24.53
C LYS A 94 12.76 28.97 -25.05
N ARG A 95 13.73 28.06 -24.95
CA ARG A 95 13.56 26.65 -25.34
C ARG A 95 12.58 25.91 -24.42
N ILE A 96 12.64 26.14 -23.10
CA ILE A 96 11.68 25.53 -22.16
C ILE A 96 10.25 25.93 -22.49
N TYR A 97 9.97 27.23 -22.67
CA TYR A 97 8.61 27.67 -23.00
C TYR A 97 8.08 27.05 -24.30
N PHE A 98 8.93 26.89 -25.31
CA PHE A 98 8.54 26.23 -26.57
C PHE A 98 8.16 24.75 -26.35
N PHE A 99 8.96 23.99 -25.61
CA PHE A 99 8.66 22.58 -25.33
C PHE A 99 7.43 22.41 -24.43
N SER A 100 7.22 23.28 -23.44
CA SER A 100 6.02 23.24 -22.60
C SER A 100 4.74 23.45 -23.39
N ILE A 101 4.73 24.39 -24.35
CA ILE A 101 3.58 24.65 -25.23
C ILE A 101 3.33 23.45 -26.16
N LEU A 102 4.40 22.86 -26.71
CA LEU A 102 4.31 21.69 -27.59
C LEU A 102 3.69 20.49 -26.88
N PHE A 103 4.15 20.17 -25.66
CA PHE A 103 3.61 19.05 -24.88
C PHE A 103 2.14 19.27 -24.48
N LEU A 104 1.76 20.50 -24.16
CA LEU A 104 0.39 20.83 -23.82
C LEU A 104 -0.55 20.67 -25.02
N GLY A 105 -0.09 21.05 -26.22
CA GLY A 105 -0.80 20.81 -27.47
C GLY A 105 -0.96 19.32 -27.80
N ILE A 106 0.10 18.52 -27.63
CA ILE A 106 0.03 17.06 -27.82
C ILE A 106 -0.94 16.43 -26.81
N GLY A 107 -0.90 16.84 -25.54
CA GLY A 107 -1.80 16.33 -24.51
C GLY A 107 -3.28 16.55 -24.85
N LEU A 108 -3.62 17.75 -25.32
CA LEU A 108 -4.99 18.06 -25.77
C LEU A 108 -5.40 17.23 -26.99
N ILE A 109 -4.51 17.04 -27.97
CA ILE A 109 -4.78 16.19 -29.14
C ILE A 109 -4.98 14.73 -28.71
N THR A 110 -4.12 14.19 -27.84
CA THR A 110 -4.27 12.82 -27.34
C THR A 110 -5.56 12.64 -26.54
N SER A 111 -5.95 13.61 -25.72
CA SER A 111 -7.21 13.56 -24.96
C SER A 111 -8.44 13.70 -25.86
N TYR A 112 -8.32 14.37 -27.00
CA TYR A 112 -9.39 14.49 -27.98
C TYR A 112 -9.54 13.23 -28.83
N LEU A 113 -8.42 12.60 -29.20
CA LEU A 113 -8.42 11.37 -30.00
C LEU A 113 -8.73 10.12 -29.17
N PHE A 114 -8.30 10.08 -27.91
CA PHE A 114 -8.70 9.06 -26.95
C PHE A 114 -9.89 9.58 -26.16
N ASP A 115 -11.08 9.47 -26.77
CA ASP A 115 -12.35 9.58 -26.07
C ASP A 115 -12.30 8.63 -24.86
N PHE A 116 -12.24 9.18 -23.64
CA PHE A 116 -12.11 8.45 -22.36
C PHE A 116 -13.37 7.66 -21.98
N ASN A 117 -14.12 7.20 -22.99
CA ASN A 117 -15.27 6.34 -22.79
C ASN A 117 -14.80 4.90 -22.62
N HIS A 118 -15.00 4.42 -21.38
CA HIS A 118 -14.81 3.05 -20.89
C HIS A 118 -13.37 2.60 -20.55
N PHE A 119 -12.88 3.05 -19.39
CA PHE A 119 -12.17 2.11 -18.51
C PHE A 119 -13.16 1.03 -18.06
N ALA A 120 -13.40 0.04 -18.93
CA ALA A 120 -14.02 -1.21 -18.51
C ALA A 120 -13.01 -1.93 -17.63
N PHE A 121 -13.34 -2.10 -16.34
CA PHE A 121 -12.62 -3.00 -15.45
C PHE A 121 -12.53 -4.36 -16.16
N LYS A 122 -11.33 -4.87 -16.45
CA LYS A 122 -11.20 -6.16 -17.12
C LYS A 122 -11.76 -7.24 -16.20
N LEU A 123 -12.77 -7.97 -16.69
CA LEU A 123 -13.41 -9.11 -16.00
C LEU A 123 -12.40 -10.16 -15.48
N SER A 124 -11.21 -10.21 -16.08
CA SER A 124 -10.07 -11.07 -15.68
C SER A 124 -9.68 -10.93 -14.20
N ASP A 125 -9.72 -9.74 -13.63
CA ASP A 125 -9.28 -9.52 -12.24
C ASP A 125 -10.34 -9.90 -11.22
N TYR A 126 -11.63 -9.91 -11.61
CA TYR A 126 -12.70 -10.43 -10.77
C TYR A 126 -12.56 -11.94 -10.54
N GLU A 127 -12.07 -12.69 -11.53
CA GLU A 127 -12.03 -14.15 -11.41
C GLU A 127 -10.95 -14.67 -10.48
N LYS A 128 -9.86 -13.91 -10.27
CA LYS A 128 -8.69 -14.38 -9.51
C LYS A 128 -8.70 -13.88 -8.07
N HIS A 129 -8.12 -14.66 -7.16
CA HIS A 129 -7.87 -14.20 -5.79
C HIS A 129 -6.86 -13.03 -5.79
N PRO A 130 -7.15 -11.86 -5.18
CA PRO A 130 -6.30 -10.68 -5.25
C PRO A 130 -4.88 -10.89 -4.74
N LEU A 131 -4.70 -11.76 -3.73
CA LEU A 131 -3.39 -12.11 -3.17
C LEU A 131 -2.74 -13.33 -3.81
N LYS A 132 -3.26 -13.85 -4.92
CA LYS A 132 -2.74 -15.08 -5.53
C LYS A 132 -1.24 -14.97 -5.85
N SER A 133 -0.81 -13.88 -6.47
CA SER A 133 0.60 -13.66 -6.83
C SER A 133 1.51 -13.47 -5.63
N TYR A 134 0.97 -12.99 -4.50
CA TYR A 134 1.74 -12.83 -3.26
C TYR A 134 2.00 -14.17 -2.56
N PHE A 135 1.01 -15.07 -2.53
CA PHE A 135 1.18 -16.40 -1.91
C PHE A 135 1.77 -17.46 -2.86
N TYR A 136 1.51 -17.32 -4.16
CA TYR A 136 1.88 -18.30 -5.19
C TYR A 136 2.43 -17.56 -6.42
N PRO A 137 3.62 -16.96 -6.32
CA PRO A 137 4.24 -16.27 -7.44
C PRO A 137 4.65 -17.25 -8.54
N GLU A 138 4.66 -16.77 -9.79
CA GLU A 138 5.08 -17.58 -10.94
C GLU A 138 6.60 -17.85 -10.97
N SER A 139 7.40 -17.05 -10.25
CA SER A 139 8.85 -17.22 -10.11
C SER A 139 9.24 -17.28 -8.63
N SER A 140 10.08 -18.26 -8.29
CA SER A 140 10.61 -18.47 -6.92
C SER A 140 11.96 -17.79 -6.68
N MET A 141 12.56 -17.18 -7.71
CA MET A 141 13.86 -16.51 -7.57
C MET A 141 13.67 -15.27 -6.69
N PHE A 142 14.15 -15.34 -5.44
CA PHE A 142 13.99 -14.34 -4.37
C PHE A 142 12.61 -14.26 -3.69
N PHE A 143 11.80 -15.31 -3.77
CA PHE A 143 10.52 -15.35 -3.06
C PHE A 143 10.70 -15.80 -1.61
N ASP A 144 10.31 -14.94 -0.67
CA ASP A 144 10.11 -15.33 0.71
C ASP A 144 8.64 -15.71 0.91
N SER A 145 8.40 -16.97 1.24
CA SER A 145 7.04 -17.52 1.34
C SER A 145 6.29 -16.85 2.50
N PRO A 146 5.05 -16.39 2.28
CA PRO A 146 4.20 -15.88 3.37
C PRO A 146 3.70 -16.97 4.34
N PHE A 147 3.91 -18.24 3.97
CA PHE A 147 3.64 -19.42 4.78
C PHE A 147 4.77 -19.65 5.79
N ILE A 148 4.53 -20.52 6.78
CA ILE A 148 5.60 -20.89 7.71
C ILE A 148 6.73 -21.64 6.99
N TYR A 149 7.92 -21.68 7.58
CA TYR A 149 9.03 -22.49 7.05
C TYR A 149 8.95 -23.94 7.53
N ASN A 150 9.53 -24.87 6.77
CA ASN A 150 9.52 -26.31 7.08
C ASN A 150 10.07 -26.64 8.49
N ASN A 151 11.09 -25.91 8.95
CA ASN A 151 11.68 -26.11 10.28
C ASN A 151 10.78 -25.63 11.43
N ALA A 152 9.73 -24.86 11.15
CA ALA A 152 8.81 -24.32 12.13
C ALA A 152 7.47 -25.07 12.17
N ILE A 153 7.28 -26.11 11.36
CA ILE A 153 6.01 -26.85 11.25
C ILE A 153 5.56 -27.41 12.60
N SER A 154 6.44 -28.12 13.31
CA SER A 154 6.13 -28.78 14.58
C SER A 154 5.72 -27.78 15.67
N GLU A 155 6.43 -26.64 15.75
CA GLU A 155 6.11 -25.56 16.70
C GLU A 155 4.84 -24.79 16.37
N ASN A 156 4.28 -25.01 15.18
CA ASN A 156 3.04 -24.40 14.71
C ASN A 156 1.96 -25.48 14.43
N CYS A 157 2.06 -26.66 15.03
CA CYS A 157 0.93 -27.58 15.03
C CYS A 157 -0.17 -27.06 16.00
N PRO A 158 -1.46 -27.25 15.68
CA PRO A 158 -2.01 -27.88 14.48
C PRO A 158 -2.27 -26.93 13.29
N CYS A 159 -2.19 -25.60 13.43
CA CYS A 159 -2.53 -24.64 12.36
C CYS A 159 -1.74 -24.84 11.07
N SER A 160 -0.49 -25.33 11.16
CA SER A 160 0.42 -25.54 10.02
C SER A 160 -0.20 -26.43 8.94
N GLY A 161 -0.98 -27.43 9.33
CA GLY A 161 -1.59 -28.34 8.36
C GLY A 161 -2.83 -27.78 7.66
N PHE A 162 -3.41 -26.68 8.14
CA PHE A 162 -4.51 -26.01 7.47
C PHE A 162 -4.02 -24.97 6.44
N GLU A 163 -2.71 -24.71 6.36
CA GLU A 163 -2.14 -23.77 5.39
C GLU A 163 -2.39 -24.22 3.95
N GLY A 164 -2.89 -23.29 3.14
CA GLY A 164 -3.13 -23.52 1.72
C GLY A 164 -4.45 -22.96 1.23
N LYS A 165 -5.00 -23.60 0.19
CA LYS A 165 -6.19 -23.12 -0.49
C LYS A 165 -7.44 -23.81 0.04
N TRP A 166 -8.46 -22.98 0.24
CA TRP A 166 -9.79 -23.36 0.63
C TRP A 166 -10.78 -22.66 -0.30
N LYS A 167 -11.97 -23.22 -0.47
CA LYS A 167 -13.04 -22.55 -1.22
C LYS A 167 -14.37 -22.68 -0.52
N LEU A 168 -15.30 -21.78 -0.82
CA LEU A 168 -16.69 -21.95 -0.40
C LEU A 168 -17.22 -23.29 -0.94
N SER A 169 -17.72 -24.14 -0.04
CA SER A 169 -18.23 -25.46 -0.39
C SER A 169 -19.49 -25.34 -1.24
N GLU A 170 -20.43 -24.51 -0.81
CA GLU A 170 -21.74 -24.32 -1.44
C GLU A 170 -22.17 -22.85 -1.38
N SER A 171 -22.87 -22.40 -2.43
CA SER A 171 -23.48 -21.07 -2.43
C SER A 171 -24.61 -21.00 -1.42
N PHE A 172 -24.74 -19.90 -0.68
CA PHE A 172 -25.86 -19.68 0.23
C PHE A 172 -26.61 -18.39 -0.12
N LYS A 173 -27.88 -18.35 0.27
CA LYS A 173 -28.81 -17.25 -0.04
C LYS A 173 -29.35 -16.67 1.24
N LEU A 174 -29.52 -15.35 1.24
CA LEU A 174 -30.11 -14.61 2.34
C LEU A 174 -31.11 -13.60 1.78
N PRO A 175 -32.25 -13.37 2.44
CA PRO A 175 -33.02 -12.16 2.20
C PRO A 175 -32.17 -10.95 2.59
N LEU A 176 -32.40 -9.82 1.92
CA LEU A 176 -31.83 -8.53 2.31
C LEU A 176 -32.89 -7.73 3.08
N PRO A 177 -32.95 -7.87 4.43
CA PRO A 177 -33.83 -7.06 5.26
C PRO A 177 -33.37 -5.58 5.24
N GLY A 178 -34.24 -4.65 5.60
CA GLY A 178 -33.91 -3.22 5.72
C GLY A 178 -34.32 -2.31 4.56
N MET A 179 -34.83 -2.84 3.44
CA MET A 179 -35.30 -2.01 2.30
C MET A 179 -36.81 -1.74 2.28
N LYS A 180 -37.59 -2.16 3.30
CA LYS A 180 -39.08 -2.15 3.32
C LYS A 180 -39.74 -2.78 2.07
N LYS A 181 -38.98 -3.52 1.26
CA LYS A 181 -39.41 -4.08 -0.02
C LYS A 181 -39.16 -5.59 -0.03
N PRO A 182 -40.21 -6.40 -0.23
CA PRO A 182 -40.05 -7.83 -0.36
C PRO A 182 -39.34 -8.22 -1.67
N GLY A 183 -38.80 -9.44 -1.70
CA GLY A 183 -38.20 -10.03 -2.89
C GLY A 183 -36.74 -9.69 -3.18
N LEU A 184 -36.03 -8.97 -2.30
CA LEU A 184 -34.60 -8.71 -2.49
C LEU A 184 -33.74 -9.76 -1.78
N TYR A 185 -32.80 -10.35 -2.51
CA TYR A 185 -31.96 -11.43 -2.01
C TYR A 185 -30.48 -11.17 -2.30
N TYR A 186 -29.66 -11.67 -1.40
CA TYR A 186 -28.21 -11.80 -1.54
C TYR A 186 -27.87 -13.26 -1.77
N GLN A 187 -26.95 -13.53 -2.69
CA GLN A 187 -26.38 -14.85 -2.89
C GLN A 187 -24.87 -14.77 -2.80
N ALA A 188 -24.27 -15.46 -1.83
CA ALA A 188 -22.84 -15.73 -1.86
C ALA A 188 -22.60 -16.85 -2.86
N LYS A 189 -22.02 -16.52 -4.03
CA LYS A 189 -21.92 -17.43 -5.16
C LYS A 189 -20.71 -18.36 -5.02
N SER A 190 -19.57 -17.80 -4.69
CA SER A 190 -18.32 -18.53 -4.48
C SER A 190 -17.36 -17.71 -3.63
N ALA A 191 -16.40 -18.38 -3.02
CA ALA A 191 -15.28 -17.71 -2.37
C ALA A 191 -14.02 -18.54 -2.53
N ASP A 192 -12.90 -17.88 -2.72
CA ASP A 192 -11.57 -18.47 -2.65
C ASP A 192 -10.91 -17.94 -1.39
N MET A 193 -10.33 -18.82 -0.58
CA MET A 193 -9.67 -18.46 0.66
C MET A 193 -8.27 -19.04 0.72
N ILE A 194 -7.30 -18.22 1.07
CA ILE A 194 -5.92 -18.65 1.35
C ILE A 194 -5.73 -18.59 2.87
N ILE A 195 -5.47 -19.73 3.49
CA ILE A 195 -5.18 -19.83 4.93
C ILE A 195 -3.68 -19.87 5.13
N ARG A 196 -3.17 -19.08 6.08
CA ARG A 196 -1.84 -19.24 6.68
C ARG A 196 -1.95 -19.39 8.20
N CYS A 197 -1.03 -20.13 8.81
CA CYS A 197 -0.84 -20.12 10.24
C CYS A 197 -0.18 -18.81 10.67
N SER A 198 -0.76 -18.18 11.69
CA SER A 198 -0.30 -16.90 12.21
C SER A 198 -1.07 -16.54 13.47
N ASN A 199 -0.35 -16.04 14.49
CA ASN A 199 -0.92 -15.38 15.66
C ASN A 199 -0.70 -13.85 15.63
N LEU A 200 -0.38 -13.26 14.47
CA LEU A 200 0.04 -11.86 14.33
C LEU A 200 -0.97 -10.82 14.87
N PHE A 201 -2.27 -11.14 14.92
CA PHE A 201 -3.33 -10.19 15.26
C PHE A 201 -3.90 -10.38 16.66
N ASP A 202 -3.47 -11.41 17.39
CA ASP A 202 -3.88 -11.63 18.76
C ASP A 202 -2.76 -12.36 19.52
N SER A 203 -1.99 -11.58 20.29
CA SER A 203 -0.90 -12.09 21.12
C SER A 203 -1.37 -13.02 22.25
N TYR A 204 -2.68 -13.10 22.51
CA TYR A 204 -3.28 -14.05 23.45
C TYR A 204 -3.62 -15.40 22.79
N ILE A 205 -3.33 -15.57 21.50
CA ILE A 205 -3.41 -16.87 20.82
C ILE A 205 -2.04 -17.51 20.85
N ASP A 206 -1.96 -18.68 21.48
CA ASP A 206 -0.75 -19.49 21.51
C ASP A 206 -0.28 -19.82 20.09
N LYS A 207 1.05 -19.90 19.94
CA LYS A 207 1.66 -20.35 18.70
C LYS A 207 1.07 -21.71 18.31
N GLY A 208 0.85 -21.94 17.01
CA GLY A 208 0.20 -23.17 16.54
C GLY A 208 -1.34 -23.15 16.52
N HIS A 209 -1.99 -22.19 17.19
CA HIS A 209 -3.45 -22.19 17.37
C HIS A 209 -4.18 -21.10 16.57
N GLY A 210 -3.45 -20.17 15.96
CA GLY A 210 -4.01 -19.08 15.17
C GLY A 210 -3.89 -19.33 13.67
N MET A 211 -4.97 -19.10 12.93
CA MET A 211 -4.95 -19.09 11.46
C MET A 211 -5.57 -17.82 10.91
N MET A 212 -5.06 -17.38 9.77
CA MET A 212 -5.58 -16.25 9.02
C MET A 212 -6.00 -16.68 7.63
N GLY A 213 -7.29 -16.53 7.33
CA GLY A 213 -7.89 -16.79 6.02
C GLY A 213 -8.18 -15.51 5.26
N TYR A 214 -7.42 -15.25 4.20
CA TYR A 214 -7.70 -14.18 3.25
C TYR A 214 -8.74 -14.68 2.25
N GLU A 215 -9.96 -14.16 2.34
CA GLU A 215 -11.09 -14.61 1.54
C GLU A 215 -11.47 -13.58 0.49
N HIS A 216 -11.47 -13.99 -0.77
CA HIS A 216 -12.13 -13.28 -1.86
C HIS A 216 -13.52 -13.87 -2.09
N LEU A 217 -14.55 -13.14 -1.69
CA LEU A 217 -15.95 -13.54 -1.77
C LEU A 217 -16.64 -12.89 -2.98
N LYS A 218 -17.17 -13.71 -3.88
CA LYS A 218 -18.01 -13.32 -5.00
C LYS A 218 -19.47 -13.51 -4.63
N SER A 219 -20.27 -12.47 -4.82
CA SER A 219 -21.68 -12.49 -4.44
C SER A 219 -22.54 -11.66 -5.37
N GLU A 220 -23.84 -11.85 -5.27
CA GLU A 220 -24.81 -11.28 -6.20
C GLU A 220 -26.02 -10.73 -5.44
N ILE A 221 -26.63 -9.69 -6.00
CA ILE A 221 -27.93 -9.15 -5.56
C ILE A 221 -28.98 -9.49 -6.60
N TRP A 222 -30.08 -10.08 -6.16
CA TRP A 222 -31.20 -10.53 -6.98
C TRP A 222 -32.52 -9.94 -6.50
N ILE A 223 -33.42 -9.61 -7.44
CA ILE A 223 -34.79 -9.19 -7.14
C ILE A 223 -35.79 -10.20 -7.71
N ASP A 224 -36.72 -10.65 -6.89
CA ASP A 224 -37.96 -11.27 -7.32
C ASP A 224 -38.88 -10.20 -7.89
N THR A 225 -39.15 -10.29 -9.18
CA THR A 225 -40.05 -9.37 -9.89
C THR A 225 -41.49 -9.43 -9.42
N LYS A 226 -41.91 -10.53 -8.77
CA LYS A 226 -43.21 -10.65 -8.10
C LYS A 226 -43.23 -10.05 -6.69
N GLN A 227 -42.07 -9.78 -6.12
CA GLN A 227 -41.88 -9.25 -4.77
C GLN A 227 -42.65 -10.06 -3.71
N GLU A 228 -42.57 -11.39 -3.78
CA GLU A 228 -43.24 -12.26 -2.82
C GLU A 228 -42.70 -12.02 -1.38
N PRO A 229 -43.58 -11.95 -0.38
CA PRO A 229 -43.17 -11.75 1.00
C PRO A 229 -42.40 -12.98 1.52
N LEU A 230 -41.41 -12.73 2.37
CA LEU A 230 -40.60 -13.80 2.97
C LEU A 230 -41.44 -14.69 3.92
N VAL A 231 -42.33 -14.08 4.70
CA VAL A 231 -43.18 -14.77 5.67
C VAL A 231 -44.62 -14.85 5.12
N PRO A 232 -45.30 -16.01 5.21
CA PRO A 232 -44.87 -17.26 5.86
C PRO A 232 -44.17 -18.26 4.92
N GLN A 233 -44.17 -18.02 3.61
CA GLN A 233 -43.81 -19.02 2.60
C GLN A 233 -42.36 -19.49 2.68
N TYR A 234 -41.43 -18.57 2.92
CA TYR A 234 -39.99 -18.82 2.83
C TYR A 234 -39.29 -18.85 4.19
N PHE A 235 -39.94 -18.34 5.23
CA PHE A 235 -39.38 -18.30 6.58
C PHE A 235 -40.45 -18.56 7.64
N ASN A 236 -40.14 -19.48 8.57
CA ASN A 236 -40.99 -19.76 9.72
C ASN A 236 -40.56 -18.87 10.90
N PRO A 237 -41.39 -17.90 11.35
CA PRO A 237 -41.01 -16.98 12.41
C PRO A 237 -40.92 -17.65 13.79
N SER A 238 -41.66 -18.74 14.02
CA SER A 238 -41.67 -19.45 15.32
C SER A 238 -40.41 -20.28 15.51
N SER A 239 -39.99 -21.03 14.49
CA SER A 239 -38.76 -21.83 14.55
C SER A 239 -37.51 -21.06 14.13
N LYS A 240 -37.67 -19.88 13.50
CA LYS A 240 -36.59 -19.04 12.95
C LYS A 240 -35.74 -19.76 11.91
N VAL A 241 -36.34 -20.64 11.12
CA VAL A 241 -35.65 -21.41 10.07
C VAL A 241 -36.29 -21.15 8.71
N PHE A 242 -35.45 -21.13 7.66
CA PHE A 242 -35.91 -21.09 6.28
C PHE A 242 -36.66 -22.38 5.90
N THR A 243 -37.77 -22.22 5.17
CA THR A 243 -38.52 -23.37 4.66
C THR A 243 -37.76 -24.06 3.54
N GLU A 244 -38.13 -25.31 3.25
CA GLU A 244 -37.55 -26.04 2.12
C GLU A 244 -37.80 -25.32 0.77
N SER A 245 -38.96 -24.66 0.64
CA SER A 245 -39.28 -23.83 -0.52
C SER A 245 -38.29 -22.69 -0.73
N PHE A 246 -37.71 -22.12 0.34
CA PHE A 246 -36.68 -21.08 0.21
C PHE A 246 -35.36 -21.66 -0.29
N LYS A 247 -34.96 -22.82 0.27
CA LYS A 247 -33.71 -23.48 -0.12
C LYS A 247 -33.71 -23.89 -1.60
N GLN A 248 -34.89 -24.30 -2.10
CA GLN A 248 -35.11 -24.72 -3.48
C GLN A 248 -35.24 -23.56 -4.49
N LEU A 249 -35.28 -22.30 -4.05
CA LEU A 249 -35.29 -21.15 -4.97
C LEU A 249 -34.05 -21.17 -5.84
N ASN A 250 -34.20 -21.13 -7.16
CA ASN A 250 -33.07 -21.03 -8.08
C ASN A 250 -33.17 -19.72 -8.86
N PHE A 251 -32.34 -18.75 -8.49
CA PHE A 251 -32.36 -17.41 -9.08
C PHE A 251 -31.92 -17.38 -10.55
N GLU A 252 -31.11 -18.33 -10.99
CA GLU A 252 -30.59 -18.36 -12.36
C GLU A 252 -31.58 -18.98 -13.34
N SER A 253 -32.27 -20.04 -12.92
CA SER A 253 -33.20 -20.76 -13.80
C SER A 253 -34.61 -20.18 -13.82
N ASP A 254 -35.05 -19.54 -12.73
CA ASP A 254 -36.41 -19.01 -12.62
C ASP A 254 -36.47 -17.57 -13.16
N PRO A 255 -37.23 -17.31 -14.24
CA PRO A 255 -37.24 -16.03 -14.93
C PRO A 255 -37.80 -14.88 -14.08
N ARG A 256 -38.48 -15.16 -12.97
CA ARG A 256 -38.97 -14.12 -12.06
C ARG A 256 -37.84 -13.43 -11.31
N PHE A 257 -36.71 -14.09 -11.11
CA PHE A 257 -35.55 -13.48 -10.49
C PHE A 257 -34.72 -12.78 -11.54
N LYS A 258 -34.30 -11.57 -11.23
CA LYS A 258 -33.44 -10.76 -12.08
C LYS A 258 -32.22 -10.31 -11.29
N LYS A 259 -31.02 -10.58 -11.81
CA LYS A 259 -29.77 -10.11 -11.22
C LYS A 259 -29.67 -8.60 -11.35
N ILE A 260 -29.33 -7.95 -10.25
CA ILE A 260 -29.16 -6.50 -10.18
C ILE A 260 -27.69 -6.12 -10.14
N ALA A 261 -26.88 -6.85 -9.37
CA ALA A 261 -25.48 -6.50 -9.18
C ALA A 261 -24.62 -7.73 -8.91
N ASP A 262 -23.44 -7.75 -9.52
CA ASP A 262 -22.30 -8.57 -9.07
C ASP A 262 -21.48 -7.78 -8.04
N LEU A 263 -21.04 -8.47 -7.00
CA LEU A 263 -20.27 -7.91 -5.89
C LEU A 263 -19.00 -8.73 -5.66
N ALA A 264 -17.90 -8.04 -5.38
CA ALA A 264 -16.67 -8.63 -4.84
C ALA A 264 -16.41 -8.08 -3.45
N ALA A 265 -16.03 -8.94 -2.51
CA ALA A 265 -15.61 -8.56 -1.17
C ALA A 265 -14.29 -9.26 -0.82
N PHE A 266 -13.45 -8.56 -0.07
CA PHE A 266 -12.25 -9.13 0.53
C PHE A 266 -12.39 -9.12 2.06
N ASN A 267 -12.38 -10.31 2.66
CA ASN A 267 -12.52 -10.51 4.09
C ASN A 267 -11.25 -11.13 4.65
N VAL A 268 -10.83 -10.66 5.82
CA VAL A 268 -9.80 -11.33 6.62
C VAL A 268 -10.51 -12.13 7.71
N ASN A 269 -10.31 -13.43 7.71
CA ASN A 269 -10.87 -14.35 8.68
C ASN A 269 -9.79 -14.74 9.68
N MET A 270 -10.08 -14.60 10.96
CA MET A 270 -9.25 -15.11 12.04
C MET A 270 -9.90 -16.38 12.57
N PHE A 271 -9.15 -17.48 12.58
CA PHE A 271 -9.58 -18.73 13.18
C PHE A 271 -8.71 -19.03 14.38
N LYS A 272 -9.33 -19.51 15.46
CA LYS A 272 -8.63 -19.99 16.65
C LYS A 272 -9.02 -21.44 16.89
N ILE A 273 -8.01 -22.31 16.92
CA ILE A 273 -8.15 -23.74 17.23
C ILE A 273 -8.08 -23.89 18.75
N HIS A 274 -9.01 -24.67 19.30
CA HIS A 274 -9.10 -25.02 20.70
C HIS A 274 -9.30 -26.54 20.78
N GLY A 275 -8.22 -27.31 20.66
CA GLY A 275 -8.27 -28.77 20.59
C GLY A 275 -9.28 -29.27 19.54
N ASP A 276 -10.43 -29.75 20.03
CA ASP A 276 -11.54 -30.31 19.26
C ASP A 276 -12.50 -29.25 18.67
N SER A 277 -12.16 -27.96 18.72
CA SER A 277 -13.05 -26.92 18.22
C SER A 277 -12.32 -25.78 17.51
N ILE A 278 -13.02 -25.10 16.59
CA ILE A 278 -12.53 -23.94 15.84
C ILE A 278 -13.52 -22.79 15.98
N THR A 279 -13.04 -21.63 16.41
CA THR A 279 -13.78 -20.37 16.35
C THR A 279 -13.36 -19.58 15.13
N ARG A 280 -14.30 -18.80 14.56
CA ARG A 280 -14.05 -17.93 13.41
C ARG A 280 -14.59 -16.53 13.68
N ASN A 281 -13.71 -15.55 13.57
CA ASN A 281 -14.05 -14.13 13.52
C ASN A 281 -13.68 -13.60 12.14
N ALA A 282 -14.48 -12.70 11.56
CA ALA A 282 -14.21 -12.15 10.24
C ALA A 282 -14.29 -10.63 10.26
N GLU A 283 -13.38 -9.99 9.53
CA GLU A 283 -13.36 -8.55 9.33
C GLU A 283 -13.47 -8.23 7.84
N LEU A 284 -14.35 -7.29 7.49
CA LEU A 284 -14.49 -6.80 6.12
C LEU A 284 -13.39 -5.78 5.86
N THR A 285 -12.51 -6.05 4.91
CA THR A 285 -11.52 -5.06 4.49
C THR A 285 -12.05 -4.18 3.36
N GLY A 286 -12.93 -4.70 2.49
CA GLY A 286 -13.55 -3.89 1.43
C GLY A 286 -14.56 -4.64 0.56
N ARG A 287 -15.54 -3.92 0.00
CA ARG A 287 -16.56 -4.45 -0.91
C ARG A 287 -16.83 -3.50 -2.06
N LEU A 288 -16.99 -4.04 -3.26
CA LEU A 288 -17.24 -3.31 -4.49
C LEU A 288 -18.43 -3.91 -5.24
N ALA A 289 -19.24 -3.05 -5.85
CA ALA A 289 -20.24 -3.46 -6.84
C ALA A 289 -19.64 -3.29 -8.24
N ILE A 290 -19.75 -4.33 -9.07
CA ILE A 290 -19.05 -4.43 -10.36
C ILE A 290 -20.04 -4.21 -11.51
N ASP A 291 -20.94 -5.16 -11.75
CA ASP A 291 -21.90 -5.10 -12.85
C ASP A 291 -23.30 -4.75 -12.36
N VAL A 292 -23.57 -3.45 -12.21
CA VAL A 292 -24.86 -2.95 -11.70
C VAL A 292 -25.82 -2.67 -12.84
N ASN A 293 -26.93 -3.41 -12.90
CA ASN A 293 -28.06 -3.13 -13.77
C ASN A 293 -28.84 -1.89 -13.30
N LYS A 294 -28.36 -0.71 -13.69
CA LYS A 294 -28.94 0.60 -13.31
C LYS A 294 -30.41 0.74 -13.69
N LYS A 295 -30.84 0.17 -14.82
CA LYS A 295 -32.25 0.22 -15.27
C LYS A 295 -33.15 -0.55 -14.31
N LEU A 296 -32.73 -1.76 -13.92
CA LEU A 296 -33.48 -2.59 -12.99
C LEU A 296 -33.48 -2.00 -11.57
N ALA A 297 -32.32 -1.54 -11.10
CA ALA A 297 -32.20 -0.86 -9.81
C ALA A 297 -33.10 0.37 -9.73
N LYS A 298 -33.15 1.20 -10.77
CA LYS A 298 -34.06 2.35 -10.85
C LYS A 298 -35.53 1.93 -10.89
N LYS A 299 -35.88 0.92 -11.69
CA LYS A 299 -37.26 0.40 -11.81
C LYS A 299 -37.83 -0.02 -10.45
N TYR A 300 -37.03 -0.74 -9.66
CA TYR A 300 -37.45 -1.22 -8.35
C TYR A 300 -37.05 -0.26 -7.21
N ASN A 301 -36.49 0.90 -7.52
CA ASN A 301 -35.96 1.90 -6.58
C ASN A 301 -35.13 1.24 -5.47
N ILE A 302 -34.04 0.61 -5.91
CA ILE A 302 -33.05 -0.11 -5.12
C ILE A 302 -31.76 0.70 -5.16
N ASP A 303 -31.29 1.12 -3.99
CA ASP A 303 -30.00 1.79 -3.84
C ASP A 303 -28.92 0.76 -3.51
N ILE A 304 -28.15 0.39 -4.53
CA ILE A 304 -27.06 -0.59 -4.40
C ILE A 304 -25.92 -0.04 -3.54
N GLY A 305 -25.66 1.27 -3.58
CA GLY A 305 -24.64 1.89 -2.74
C GLY A 305 -25.01 1.79 -1.26
N TYR A 306 -26.27 2.09 -0.92
CA TYR A 306 -26.80 1.90 0.42
C TYR A 306 -26.73 0.44 0.87
N ILE A 307 -27.14 -0.50 0.01
CA ILE A 307 -27.12 -1.93 0.35
C ILE A 307 -25.68 -2.38 0.64
N VAL A 308 -24.73 -2.07 -0.24
CA VAL A 308 -23.33 -2.48 -0.10
C VAL A 308 -22.71 -1.89 1.18
N LYS A 309 -23.00 -0.62 1.49
CA LYS A 309 -22.40 0.08 2.62
C LYS A 309 -23.04 -0.25 3.97
N ASN A 310 -24.37 -0.22 4.04
CA ASN A 310 -25.10 -0.20 5.31
C ASN A 310 -25.82 -1.51 5.63
N VAL A 311 -26.30 -2.24 4.62
CA VAL A 311 -27.00 -3.53 4.83
C VAL A 311 -25.96 -4.65 4.89
N LEU A 312 -25.18 -4.76 3.84
CA LEU A 312 -24.20 -5.81 3.67
C LEU A 312 -22.91 -5.56 4.47
N GLY A 313 -22.62 -4.32 4.86
CA GLY A 313 -21.52 -4.00 5.77
C GLY A 313 -21.66 -4.74 7.11
N ASP A 314 -22.89 -4.88 7.62
CA ASP A 314 -23.17 -5.56 8.89
C ASP A 314 -23.18 -7.09 8.76
N LEU A 315 -23.37 -7.66 7.56
CA LEU A 315 -23.26 -9.11 7.29
C LEU A 315 -21.93 -9.70 7.76
N ILE A 316 -20.88 -8.87 7.86
CA ILE A 316 -19.53 -9.36 8.16
C ILE A 316 -19.23 -9.36 9.66
N LYS A 317 -20.02 -8.66 10.46
CA LYS A 317 -20.03 -8.80 11.93
C LYS A 317 -20.83 -10.03 12.39
N ALA A 318 -21.28 -10.89 11.46
CA ALA A 318 -22.11 -12.04 11.79
C ALA A 318 -21.41 -12.95 12.82
N SER A 319 -22.07 -13.14 13.95
CA SER A 319 -21.65 -14.06 14.99
C SER A 319 -21.81 -15.48 14.46
N CYS A 320 -20.69 -16.14 14.20
CA CYS A 320 -20.66 -17.57 13.87
C CYS A 320 -20.38 -18.37 15.15
N LYS A 321 -21.07 -19.49 15.31
CA LYS A 321 -20.81 -20.43 16.40
C LYS A 321 -19.47 -21.12 16.20
N THR A 322 -18.84 -21.50 17.31
CA THR A 322 -17.73 -22.45 17.33
C THR A 322 -18.17 -23.74 16.65
N THR A 323 -17.31 -24.29 15.78
CA THR A 323 -17.52 -25.60 15.17
C THR A 323 -16.61 -26.64 15.81
N PHE A 324 -17.00 -27.90 15.74
CA PHE A 324 -16.10 -29.03 15.99
C PHE A 324 -14.94 -29.01 14.98
N ASN A 325 -13.75 -29.35 15.46
CA ASN A 325 -12.52 -29.56 14.71
C ASN A 325 -12.33 -31.08 14.49
N PRO A 326 -12.78 -31.64 13.36
CA PRO A 326 -12.53 -33.05 13.08
C PRO A 326 -11.08 -33.32 12.63
N PHE A 327 -10.23 -32.29 12.53
CA PHE A 327 -8.86 -32.39 11.98
C PHE A 327 -7.82 -31.94 13.03
N CYS A 328 -7.93 -32.45 14.26
CA CYS A 328 -6.88 -32.25 15.26
C CYS A 328 -5.53 -32.80 14.76
N ASN A 329 -5.56 -33.91 14.01
CA ASN A 329 -4.46 -34.40 13.21
C ASN A 329 -4.63 -33.86 11.78
N PRO A 330 -3.80 -32.91 11.33
CA PRO A 330 -3.95 -32.32 10.01
C PRO A 330 -3.62 -33.29 8.86
N ASN A 331 -3.00 -34.44 9.14
CA ASN A 331 -2.79 -35.50 8.14
C ASN A 331 -4.11 -36.16 7.70
N ASP A 332 -5.20 -35.96 8.45
CA ASP A 332 -6.54 -36.43 8.08
C ASP A 332 -7.24 -35.48 7.08
N LEU A 333 -6.61 -34.35 6.75
CA LEU A 333 -7.11 -33.44 5.72
C LEU A 333 -6.97 -34.07 4.34
N SER A 334 -8.09 -34.14 3.62
CA SER A 334 -8.19 -34.68 2.27
C SER A 334 -8.74 -33.63 1.32
N GLU A 335 -8.00 -33.35 0.25
CA GLU A 335 -8.39 -32.39 -0.77
C GLU A 335 -9.77 -32.72 -1.35
N GLY A 336 -10.65 -31.73 -1.40
CA GLY A 336 -12.00 -31.88 -1.95
C GLY A 336 -12.98 -32.68 -1.08
N ILE A 337 -12.56 -33.19 0.08
CA ILE A 337 -13.41 -33.93 1.02
C ILE A 337 -13.53 -33.17 2.35
N SER A 338 -12.39 -32.76 2.92
CA SER A 338 -12.35 -32.11 4.22
C SER A 338 -13.05 -30.75 4.20
N LYS A 339 -13.96 -30.55 5.16
CA LYS A 339 -14.85 -29.39 5.22
C LYS A 339 -14.94 -28.85 6.64
N ILE A 340 -14.83 -27.53 6.79
CA ILE A 340 -15.10 -26.83 8.05
C ILE A 340 -16.38 -26.01 7.86
N SER A 341 -17.36 -26.15 8.75
CA SER A 341 -18.68 -25.54 8.61
C SER A 341 -19.03 -24.70 9.82
N PHE A 342 -19.44 -23.46 9.60
CA PHE A 342 -19.81 -22.53 10.66
C PHE A 342 -21.28 -22.16 10.54
N ASP A 343 -22.03 -22.39 11.61
CA ASP A 343 -23.40 -21.90 11.73
C ASP A 343 -23.39 -20.45 12.19
N CYS A 344 -23.89 -19.57 11.35
CA CYS A 344 -23.84 -18.12 11.54
C CYS A 344 -25.25 -17.53 11.56
N VAL A 345 -25.39 -16.37 12.21
CA VAL A 345 -26.63 -15.60 12.21
C VAL A 345 -26.35 -14.22 11.63
N TYR A 346 -27.06 -13.88 10.57
CA TYR A 346 -27.00 -12.56 9.94
C TYR A 346 -28.01 -11.61 10.58
N THR A 347 -27.54 -10.46 11.06
CA THR A 347 -28.38 -9.38 11.60
C THR A 347 -28.03 -8.05 10.92
N ILE A 348 -29.01 -7.15 10.79
CA ILE A 348 -28.77 -5.76 10.39
C ILE A 348 -29.24 -4.86 11.54
N ASN A 349 -28.31 -4.38 12.37
CA ASN A 349 -28.59 -3.53 13.52
C ASN A 349 -29.81 -4.03 14.33
N GLU A 350 -30.71 -3.14 14.75
CA GLU A 350 -31.94 -3.45 15.49
C GLU A 350 -33.13 -3.84 14.56
N GLU A 351 -32.97 -3.78 13.24
CA GLU A 351 -34.08 -3.82 12.29
C GLU A 351 -34.19 -5.19 11.59
N ASN A 352 -34.57 -6.23 12.34
CA ASN A 352 -34.88 -7.56 11.80
C ASN A 352 -36.35 -7.72 11.39
N LEU A 353 -36.92 -6.76 10.64
CA LEU A 353 -38.31 -6.84 10.16
C LEU A 353 -39.35 -7.22 11.27
N GLY A 354 -39.07 -6.87 12.53
CA GLY A 354 -39.92 -7.20 13.69
C GLY A 354 -39.73 -8.61 14.30
N LEU A 355 -38.70 -9.37 13.92
CA LEU A 355 -38.45 -10.74 14.38
C LEU A 355 -37.50 -10.83 15.60
N ASN A 356 -37.00 -9.71 16.10
CA ASN A 356 -36.06 -9.57 17.25
C ASN A 356 -34.74 -10.37 17.16
N GLU A 357 -34.54 -11.21 16.14
CA GLU A 357 -33.35 -12.04 15.90
C GLU A 357 -33.07 -12.21 14.39
N GLY A 358 -31.85 -12.61 14.03
CA GLY A 358 -31.33 -12.62 12.66
C GLY A 358 -31.68 -13.86 11.81
N TYR A 359 -31.14 -13.89 10.59
CA TYR A 359 -31.31 -14.99 9.63
C TYR A 359 -30.19 -16.02 9.73
N PRO A 360 -30.50 -17.31 10.00
CA PRO A 360 -29.48 -18.34 10.11
C PRO A 360 -28.94 -18.72 8.73
N TYR A 361 -27.64 -18.95 8.63
CA TYR A 361 -27.00 -19.56 7.47
C TYR A 361 -25.77 -20.36 7.88
N THR A 362 -25.43 -21.37 7.09
CA THR A 362 -24.19 -22.13 7.30
C THR A 362 -23.19 -21.72 6.24
N LYS A 363 -21.97 -21.39 6.68
CA LYS A 363 -20.84 -21.10 5.80
C LYS A 363 -19.81 -22.22 5.92
N SER A 364 -19.64 -22.97 4.84
CA SER A 364 -18.70 -24.10 4.81
C SER A 364 -17.55 -23.86 3.85
N TYR A 365 -16.34 -24.18 4.27
CA TYR A 365 -15.15 -24.13 3.46
C TYR A 365 -14.64 -25.55 3.18
N LEU A 366 -14.42 -25.84 1.90
CA LEU A 366 -13.88 -27.10 1.42
C LEU A 366 -12.39 -26.95 1.18
N PHE A 367 -11.61 -27.88 1.71
CA PHE A 367 -10.17 -27.93 1.52
C PHE A 367 -9.83 -28.21 0.06
N LYS A 368 -8.80 -27.54 -0.48
CA LYS A 368 -8.45 -27.64 -1.90
C LYS A 368 -7.02 -28.06 -2.16
N ASP A 369 -6.08 -27.56 -1.38
CA ASP A 369 -4.65 -27.70 -1.66
C ASP A 369 -3.89 -27.38 -0.37
N GLN A 370 -2.94 -28.23 0.01
CA GLN A 370 -2.10 -28.05 1.20
C GLN A 370 -0.74 -27.47 0.80
N VAL A 371 -0.20 -26.58 1.63
CA VAL A 371 1.19 -26.10 1.42
C VAL A 371 2.21 -27.20 1.78
N PHE A 372 1.94 -27.94 2.85
CA PHE A 372 2.78 -29.05 3.32
C PHE A 372 2.04 -30.37 3.16
N SER A 373 2.26 -31.06 2.05
CA SER A 373 1.59 -32.33 1.73
C SER A 373 2.27 -33.57 2.32
N ASP A 374 3.47 -33.41 2.88
CA ASP A 374 4.21 -34.48 3.55
C ASP A 374 3.65 -34.70 4.96
N TYR A 375 3.97 -35.86 5.56
CA TYR A 375 3.54 -36.19 6.91
C TYR A 375 3.93 -35.09 7.91
N LEU A 376 2.94 -34.52 8.57
CA LEU A 376 3.10 -33.49 9.58
C LEU A 376 3.20 -34.16 10.97
N PRO A 377 4.24 -33.87 11.77
CA PRO A 377 4.38 -34.40 13.12
C PRO A 377 3.48 -33.62 14.10
N CYS A 378 2.19 -33.48 13.76
CA CYS A 378 1.18 -32.88 14.62
C CYS A 378 0.42 -34.00 15.31
N GLU A 379 0.53 -34.06 16.64
CA GLU A 379 -0.27 -34.96 17.47
C GLU A 379 -1.50 -34.20 17.97
N CYS A 380 -2.63 -34.89 18.08
CA CYS A 380 -3.76 -34.33 18.83
C CYS A 380 -3.35 -34.32 20.29
N GLU A 381 -3.52 -33.19 20.97
CA GLU A 381 -3.41 -33.18 22.43
C GLU A 381 -4.51 -34.10 22.99
N ASP A 382 -4.12 -35.20 23.62
CA ASP A 382 -5.03 -36.04 24.38
C ASP A 382 -5.52 -35.22 25.58
N ASN A 383 -6.82 -34.91 25.61
CA ASN A 383 -7.47 -34.22 26.73
C ASN A 383 -7.30 -34.96 28.06
#